data_AF-A0A955VBZ0-F1
#
_entry.id   AF-A0A955VBZ0-F1
#
_cell.length_a   1.000
_cell.length_b   1.000
_cell.length_c   1.000
_cell.angle_alpha   90.00
_cell.angle_beta   90.00
_cell.angle_gamma   90.00
#
_symmetry.space_group_name_H-M   'P 1'
#
loop_
_entity.id
_entity.type
_entity.pdbx_description
1 polymer ?
#
loop_
_entity_poly.entity_id
_entity_poly.type
_entity_poly.pdbx_seq_one_letter_code
_entity_poly.pdbx_strand_id
1 'polypeptide(L)'
;MSPRRAGAWLLEALLASAFTFVVGLALGYVSRGFFVVGLLEVGLGLAAGAGVAVLALTTGGPWRAPARAAAVVAVLVGFAAFQFTEDQRFQDLFGEHVAEQRAVGDALPPELLDEEAVKLLAKSAGEQLARQVRRDTGHDGFVGRFLYRAKRGIRLIGPMDSGRGLAVGLELSLAWMVVELALAGLVAHAVIRRVERRLTAVAAASPGDEAAEEPPVAT
;
A
#
# COMPACT_ATOMS: atom_id res chain seq x y z
N MET A 1 -13.45 27.34 8.51
CA MET A 1 -13.77 25.94 8.87
C MET A 1 -13.98 25.88 10.38
N SER A 2 -15.10 25.36 10.90
CA SER A 2 -15.28 25.28 12.35
C SER A 2 -14.33 24.25 12.98
N PRO A 3 -13.77 24.48 14.18
CA PRO A 3 -12.81 23.57 14.83
C PRO A 3 -13.32 22.13 14.97
N ARG A 4 -14.63 21.92 15.19
CA ARG A 4 -15.25 20.58 15.20
C ARG A 4 -15.14 19.82 13.86
N ARG A 5 -15.21 20.52 12.72
CA ARG A 5 -15.06 19.93 11.38
C ARG A 5 -13.59 19.62 11.04
N ALA A 6 -12.66 20.41 11.58
CA ALA A 6 -11.23 20.15 11.42
C ALA A 6 -10.80 18.88 12.19
N GLY A 7 -11.30 18.69 13.42
CA GLY A 7 -11.02 17.50 14.22
C GLY A 7 -11.58 16.21 13.60
N ALA A 8 -12.80 16.24 13.07
CA ALA A 8 -13.40 15.10 12.39
C ALA A 8 -12.58 14.67 11.16
N TRP A 9 -12.13 15.63 10.34
CA TRP A 9 -11.32 15.34 9.15
C TRP A 9 -9.96 14.73 9.49
N LEU A 10 -9.29 15.22 10.52
CA LEU A 10 -8.00 14.66 10.96
C LEU A 10 -8.16 13.21 11.42
N LEU A 11 -9.23 12.91 12.17
CA LEU A 11 -9.54 11.56 12.62
C LEU A 11 -9.87 10.62 11.44
N GLU A 12 -10.62 11.11 10.44
CA GLU A 12 -10.87 10.42 9.16
C GLU A 12 -9.58 10.05 8.43
N ALA A 13 -8.67 11.01 8.27
CA ALA A 13 -7.40 10.78 7.64
C ALA A 13 -6.54 9.77 8.43
N LEU A 14 -6.46 9.90 9.76
CA LEU A 14 -5.65 9.01 10.59
C LEU A 14 -6.15 7.57 10.60
N LEU A 15 -7.46 7.35 10.78
CA LEU A 15 -8.01 6.00 10.84
C LEU A 15 -8.04 5.32 9.47
N ALA A 16 -8.38 6.05 8.40
CA ALA A 16 -8.28 5.50 7.05
C ALA A 16 -6.83 5.14 6.72
N SER A 17 -5.86 5.98 7.11
CA SER A 17 -4.43 5.71 6.93
C SER A 17 -3.95 4.52 7.76
N ALA A 18 -4.43 4.36 8.99
CA ALA A 18 -4.10 3.20 9.82
C ALA A 18 -4.66 1.91 9.22
N PHE A 19 -5.89 1.94 8.69
CA PHE A 19 -6.49 0.78 8.05
C PHE A 19 -5.76 0.40 6.75
N THR A 20 -5.48 1.36 5.88
CA THR A 20 -4.71 1.11 4.65
C THR A 20 -3.28 0.73 4.92
N PHE A 21 -2.68 1.22 6.01
CA PHE A 21 -1.37 0.76 6.47
C PHE A 21 -1.38 -0.74 6.78
N VAL A 22 -2.36 -1.21 7.57
CA VAL A 22 -2.51 -2.63 7.89
C VAL A 22 -2.76 -3.46 6.63
N VAL A 23 -3.63 -3.00 5.73
CA VAL A 23 -3.87 -3.67 4.44
C VAL A 23 -2.61 -3.70 3.59
N GLY A 24 -1.84 -2.61 3.54
CA GLY A 24 -0.56 -2.53 2.85
C GLY A 24 0.47 -3.51 3.40
N LEU A 25 0.58 -3.64 4.73
CA LEU A 25 1.43 -4.65 5.37
C LEU A 25 0.96 -6.08 5.05
N ALA A 26 -0.34 -6.34 5.12
CA ALA A 26 -0.90 -7.66 4.83
C ALA A 26 -0.68 -8.06 3.37
N LEU A 27 -0.92 -7.13 2.42
CA LEU A 27 -0.65 -7.35 1.00
C LEU A 27 0.85 -7.59 0.74
N GLY A 28 1.73 -6.85 1.42
CA GLY A 28 3.18 -7.06 1.35
C GLY A 28 3.66 -8.38 1.96
N TYR A 29 2.94 -8.90 2.95
CA TYR A 29 3.18 -10.24 3.47
C TYR A 29 2.69 -11.32 2.51
N VAL A 30 1.51 -11.15 1.91
CA VAL A 30 0.93 -12.12 0.96
C VAL A 30 1.69 -12.11 -0.38
N SER A 31 2.22 -10.96 -0.82
CA SER A 31 3.08 -10.86 -2.00
C SER A 31 4.41 -11.61 -1.86
N ARG A 32 4.70 -12.16 -0.67
CA ARG A 32 5.85 -13.04 -0.46
C ARG A 32 5.79 -14.32 -1.32
N GLY A 33 4.60 -14.82 -1.65
CA GLY A 33 4.49 -16.02 -2.51
C GLY A 33 4.41 -15.69 -4.01
N PHE A 34 3.57 -14.70 -4.36
CA PHE A 34 3.22 -14.39 -5.76
C PHE A 34 2.91 -12.90 -5.89
N PHE A 35 3.48 -12.25 -6.90
CA PHE A 35 3.06 -10.89 -7.28
C PHE A 35 1.95 -10.98 -8.34
N VAL A 36 0.70 -10.75 -7.94
CA VAL A 36 -0.43 -10.62 -8.87
C VAL A 36 -0.58 -9.15 -9.23
N VAL A 37 -0.25 -8.81 -10.48
CA VAL A 37 -0.40 -7.46 -11.03
C VAL A 37 -1.85 -6.98 -10.84
N GLY A 38 -2.04 -5.77 -10.31
CA GLY A 38 -3.36 -5.16 -10.11
C GLY A 38 -4.01 -5.47 -8.76
N LEU A 39 -3.54 -6.48 -8.01
CA LEU A 39 -4.14 -6.84 -6.71
C LEU A 39 -3.79 -5.81 -5.63
N LEU A 40 -2.59 -5.24 -5.68
CA LEU A 40 -2.13 -4.23 -4.74
C LEU A 40 -2.97 -2.94 -4.86
N GLU A 41 -3.13 -2.46 -6.08
CA GLU A 41 -3.83 -1.24 -6.43
C GLU A 41 -5.31 -1.32 -6.09
N VAL A 42 -5.93 -2.44 -6.46
CA VAL A 42 -7.33 -2.71 -6.15
C VAL A 42 -7.51 -2.87 -4.64
N GLY A 43 -6.63 -3.62 -3.96
CA GLY A 43 -6.70 -3.83 -2.51
C GLY A 43 -6.55 -2.53 -1.72
N LEU A 44 -5.52 -1.74 -2.04
CA LEU A 44 -5.28 -0.43 -1.40
C LEU A 44 -6.40 0.56 -1.70
N GLY A 45 -6.86 0.62 -2.96
CA GLY A 45 -7.95 1.51 -3.37
C GLY A 45 -9.28 1.17 -2.69
N LEU A 46 -9.63 -0.11 -2.61
CA LEU A 46 -10.82 -0.59 -1.90
C LEU A 46 -10.73 -0.27 -0.40
N ALA A 47 -9.59 -0.56 0.23
CA ALA A 47 -9.38 -0.30 1.65
C ALA A 47 -9.46 1.19 1.99
N ALA A 48 -8.80 2.04 1.20
CA ALA A 48 -8.83 3.49 1.37
C ALA A 48 -10.25 4.04 1.20
N GLY A 49 -10.93 3.64 0.12
CA GLY A 49 -12.29 4.08 -0.17
C GLY A 49 -13.30 3.63 0.89
N ALA A 50 -13.21 2.37 1.34
CA ALA A 50 -14.08 1.83 2.39
C ALA A 50 -13.82 2.47 3.75
N GLY A 51 -12.55 2.60 4.16
CA GLY A 51 -12.17 3.20 5.45
C GLY A 51 -12.66 4.64 5.58
N VAL A 52 -12.43 5.47 4.54
CA VAL A 52 -12.92 6.85 4.52
C VAL A 52 -14.45 6.91 4.51
N ALA A 53 -15.12 6.06 3.72
CA ALA A 53 -16.58 6.06 3.63
C ALA A 53 -17.26 5.65 4.95
N VAL A 54 -16.74 4.63 5.64
CA VAL A 54 -17.24 4.21 6.96
C VAL A 54 -17.05 5.34 7.96
N LEU A 55 -15.90 6.01 7.96
CA LEU A 55 -15.68 7.04 8.95
C LEU A 55 -16.53 8.29 8.70
N ALA A 56 -16.64 8.73 7.44
CA ALA A 56 -17.52 9.84 7.06
C ALA A 56 -19.01 9.58 7.42
N LEU A 57 -19.46 8.32 7.40
CA LEU A 57 -20.78 7.91 7.91
C LEU A 57 -20.88 8.12 9.42
N THR A 58 -19.89 7.64 10.17
CA THR A 58 -19.92 7.66 11.64
C THR A 58 -19.73 9.05 12.24
N THR A 59 -18.97 9.94 11.58
CA THR A 59 -18.64 11.29 12.08
C THR A 59 -19.60 12.37 11.58
N GLY A 60 -20.49 12.04 10.63
CA GLY A 60 -21.26 13.05 9.88
C GLY A 60 -20.36 14.02 9.10
N GLY A 61 -19.15 13.57 8.77
CA GLY A 61 -18.08 14.38 8.19
C GLY A 61 -18.35 14.84 6.75
N PRO A 62 -17.55 15.79 6.24
CA PRO A 62 -17.73 16.33 4.91
C PRO A 62 -17.34 15.31 3.82
N TRP A 63 -18.34 14.70 3.21
CA TRP A 63 -18.28 13.70 2.12
C TRP A 63 -17.55 14.10 0.82
N ARG A 64 -17.02 15.33 0.71
CA ARG A 64 -16.56 15.91 -0.56
C ARG A 64 -15.03 15.91 -0.69
N ALA A 65 -14.43 17.05 -1.04
CA ALA A 65 -12.99 17.18 -1.25
C ALA A 65 -12.12 16.64 -0.08
N PRO A 66 -12.50 16.80 1.21
CA PRO A 66 -11.69 16.33 2.32
C PRO A 66 -11.59 14.80 2.41
N ALA A 67 -12.69 14.09 2.14
CA ALA A 67 -12.72 12.62 2.10
C ALA A 67 -11.84 12.06 0.97
N ARG A 68 -11.87 12.70 -0.21
CA ARG A 68 -10.99 12.29 -1.33
C ARG A 68 -9.51 12.52 -1.01
N ALA A 69 -9.18 13.65 -0.38
CA ALA A 69 -7.81 13.92 0.07
C ALA A 69 -7.35 12.89 1.11
N ALA A 70 -8.20 12.56 2.08
CA ALA A 70 -7.92 11.53 3.08
C ALA A 70 -7.69 10.14 2.43
N ALA A 71 -8.48 9.79 1.43
CA ALA A 71 -8.32 8.53 0.70
C ALA A 71 -7.00 8.48 -0.08
N VAL A 72 -6.59 9.60 -0.71
CA VAL A 72 -5.28 9.68 -1.39
C VAL A 72 -4.15 9.49 -0.39
N VAL A 73 -4.20 10.17 0.77
CA VAL A 73 -3.20 9.98 1.84
C VAL A 73 -3.17 8.54 2.31
N ALA A 74 -4.34 7.92 2.53
CA ALA A 74 -4.44 6.53 2.95
C ALA A 74 -3.85 5.56 1.91
N VAL A 75 -4.08 5.77 0.61
CA VAL A 75 -3.43 5.01 -0.48
C VAL A 75 -1.91 5.16 -0.41
N LEU A 76 -1.39 6.37 -0.25
CA LEU A 76 0.06 6.62 -0.16
C LEU A 76 0.68 5.92 1.06
N VAL A 77 0.01 5.96 2.21
CA VAL A 77 0.48 5.28 3.43
C VAL A 77 0.50 3.76 3.25
N GLY A 78 -0.58 3.18 2.72
CA GLY A 78 -0.65 1.75 2.45
C GLY A 78 0.38 1.30 1.40
N PHE A 79 0.58 2.13 0.37
CA PHE A 79 1.63 1.90 -0.62
C PHE A 79 3.02 1.95 0.03
N ALA A 80 3.32 2.94 0.87
CA ALA A 80 4.61 3.02 1.58
C ALA A 80 4.85 1.80 2.49
N ALA A 81 3.82 1.32 3.18
CA ALA A 81 3.89 0.11 4.00
C ALA A 81 4.21 -1.14 3.15
N PHE A 82 3.57 -1.25 1.99
CA PHE A 82 3.89 -2.28 1.00
C PHE A 82 5.34 -2.16 0.51
N GLN A 83 5.82 -0.95 0.18
CA GLN A 83 7.21 -0.74 -0.23
C GLN A 83 8.23 -1.16 0.84
N PHE A 84 7.89 -0.92 2.11
CA PHE A 84 8.74 -1.28 3.24
C PHE A 84 8.87 -2.80 3.41
N THR A 85 7.76 -3.53 3.36
CA THR A 85 7.78 -5.01 3.44
C THR A 85 8.54 -5.64 2.27
N GLU A 86 8.39 -5.09 1.07
CA GLU A 86 9.16 -5.49 -0.12
C GLU A 86 10.66 -5.18 0.03
N ASP A 87 11.02 -4.07 0.68
CA ASP A 87 12.43 -3.73 0.96
C ASP A 87 13.06 -4.65 2.00
N GLN A 88 12.30 -5.07 3.03
CA GLN A 88 12.76 -6.07 3.99
C GLN A 88 13.03 -7.40 3.29
N ARG A 89 12.06 -7.89 2.51
CA ARG A 89 12.23 -9.15 1.77
C ARG A 89 13.42 -9.12 0.83
N PHE A 90 13.62 -8.02 0.12
CA PHE A 90 14.76 -7.87 -0.77
C PHE A 90 16.10 -7.99 -0.01
N GLN A 91 16.19 -7.43 1.19
CA GLN A 91 17.37 -7.55 2.03
C GLN A 91 17.60 -8.99 2.50
N ASP A 92 16.52 -9.70 2.87
CA ASP A 92 16.59 -11.10 3.29
C ASP A 92 17.09 -12.00 2.14
N LEU A 93 16.48 -11.90 0.96
CA LEU A 93 16.88 -12.65 -0.25
C LEU A 93 18.33 -12.33 -0.68
N PHE A 94 18.75 -11.07 -0.54
CA PHE A 94 20.14 -10.70 -0.81
C PHE A 94 21.09 -11.34 0.21
N GLY A 95 20.70 -11.39 1.48
CA GLY A 95 21.44 -12.08 2.54
C GLY A 95 21.61 -13.57 2.24
N GLU A 96 20.53 -14.24 1.88
CA GLU A 96 20.53 -15.65 1.44
C GLU A 96 21.48 -15.85 0.27
N HIS A 97 21.40 -15.02 -0.78
CA HIS A 97 22.29 -15.12 -1.93
C HIS A 97 23.77 -14.94 -1.59
N VAL A 98 24.10 -14.01 -0.68
CA VAL A 98 25.48 -13.83 -0.20
C VAL A 98 25.95 -15.05 0.60
N ALA A 99 25.07 -15.65 1.42
CA ALA A 99 25.37 -16.86 2.16
C ALA A 99 25.63 -18.04 1.22
N GLU A 100 24.79 -18.24 0.20
CA GLU A 100 24.97 -19.26 -0.84
C GLU A 100 26.29 -19.09 -1.58
N GLN A 101 26.62 -17.88 -2.03
CA GLN A 101 27.88 -17.62 -2.73
C GLN A 101 29.11 -17.92 -1.87
N ARG A 102 29.04 -17.62 -0.56
CA ARG A 102 30.11 -17.96 0.39
C ARG A 102 30.21 -19.45 0.63
N ALA A 103 29.08 -20.12 0.81
CA ALA A 103 29.04 -21.56 0.97
C ALA A 103 29.67 -22.30 -0.21
N VAL A 104 29.40 -21.84 -1.44
CA VAL A 104 30.04 -22.35 -2.66
C VAL A 104 31.55 -22.07 -2.64
N GLY A 105 31.97 -20.87 -2.23
CA GLY A 105 33.39 -20.52 -2.12
C GLY A 105 34.15 -21.34 -1.08
N ASP A 106 33.49 -21.67 0.03
CA ASP A 106 34.04 -22.46 1.15
C ASP A 106 33.83 -23.98 0.96
N ALA A 107 33.26 -24.39 -0.17
CA ALA A 107 32.91 -25.78 -0.50
C ALA A 107 32.06 -26.49 0.58
N LEU A 108 31.15 -25.74 1.21
CA LEU A 108 30.25 -26.28 2.22
C LEU A 108 29.14 -27.10 1.55
N PRO A 109 28.83 -28.31 2.05
CA PRO A 109 27.67 -29.08 1.64
C PRO A 109 26.36 -28.29 1.84
N PRO A 110 25.40 -28.35 0.90
CA PRO A 110 24.10 -27.68 1.04
C PRO A 110 23.33 -28.13 2.28
N GLU A 111 23.53 -29.37 2.74
CA GLU A 111 22.86 -29.91 3.93
C GLU A 111 23.28 -29.22 5.25
N LEU A 112 24.41 -28.49 5.24
CA LEU A 112 24.91 -27.72 6.39
C LEU A 112 24.49 -26.25 6.37
N LEU A 113 23.73 -25.81 5.37
CA LEU A 113 23.18 -24.46 5.26
C LEU A 113 21.80 -24.37 5.92
N ASP A 114 21.77 -24.60 7.23
CA ASP A 114 20.60 -24.29 8.04
C ASP A 114 20.44 -22.76 8.24
N GLU A 115 19.33 -22.36 8.87
CA GLU A 115 19.00 -20.94 9.07
C GLU A 115 20.08 -20.19 9.88
N GLU A 116 20.80 -20.87 10.77
CA GLU A 116 21.83 -20.28 11.61
C GLU A 116 23.14 -20.09 10.83
N ALA A 117 23.52 -21.09 10.01
CA ALA A 117 24.63 -21.00 9.07
C ALA A 117 24.41 -19.89 8.03
N VAL A 118 23.20 -19.75 7.49
CA VAL A 118 22.85 -18.64 6.57
C VAL A 118 23.04 -17.29 7.24
N LYS A 119 22.56 -17.11 8.48
CA LYS A 119 22.74 -15.84 9.24
C LYS A 119 24.21 -15.51 9.48
N LEU A 120 25.03 -16.52 9.83
CA LEU A 120 26.47 -16.36 10.03
C LEU A 120 27.19 -15.97 8.74
N LEU A 121 26.92 -16.67 7.64
CA LEU A 121 27.52 -16.42 6.33
C LEU A 121 27.03 -15.09 5.72
N ALA A 122 25.80 -14.68 6.00
CA ALA A 122 25.22 -13.42 5.54
C ALA A 122 25.62 -12.20 6.40
N LYS A 123 26.47 -12.34 7.44
CA LYS A 123 26.77 -11.26 8.40
C LYS A 123 27.25 -9.94 7.76
N SER A 124 27.90 -9.99 6.60
CA SER A 124 28.33 -8.79 5.85
C SER A 124 27.42 -8.39 4.69
N ALA A 125 26.31 -9.11 4.48
CA ALA A 125 25.42 -8.90 3.34
C ALA A 125 24.84 -7.48 3.35
N GLY A 126 24.45 -6.96 4.51
CA GLY A 126 23.96 -5.59 4.65
C GLY A 126 24.98 -4.52 4.21
N GLU A 127 26.25 -4.67 4.59
CA GLU A 127 27.33 -3.73 4.19
C GLU A 127 27.70 -3.86 2.71
N GLN A 128 27.68 -5.08 2.17
CA GLN A 128 27.89 -5.31 0.74
C GLN A 128 26.75 -4.69 -0.07
N LEU A 129 25.50 -4.92 0.35
CA LEU A 129 24.32 -4.35 -0.26
C LEU A 129 24.37 -2.82 -0.23
N ALA A 130 24.68 -2.21 0.93
CA ALA A 130 24.80 -0.77 1.06
C ALA A 130 25.87 -0.19 0.11
N ARG A 131 27.05 -0.82 0.02
CA ARG A 131 28.10 -0.40 -0.92
C ARG A 131 27.68 -0.53 -2.37
N GLN A 132 27.00 -1.62 -2.73
CA GLN A 132 26.53 -1.86 -4.10
C GLN A 132 25.41 -0.89 -4.49
N VAL A 133 24.47 -0.63 -3.59
CA VAL A 133 23.38 0.33 -3.75
C VAL A 133 23.94 1.74 -3.94
N ARG A 134 24.86 2.17 -3.07
CA ARG A 134 25.50 3.49 -3.18
C ARG A 134 26.28 3.64 -4.48
N ARG A 135 27.00 2.60 -4.91
CA ARG A 135 27.75 2.60 -6.17
C ARG A 135 26.82 2.74 -7.38
N ASP A 136 25.73 1.99 -7.40
CA ASP A 136 24.86 1.89 -8.58
C ASP A 136 23.83 3.04 -8.68
N THR A 137 23.51 3.68 -7.55
CA THR A 137 22.45 4.70 -7.45
C THR A 137 22.91 6.06 -6.93
N GLY A 138 24.06 6.15 -6.24
CA GLY A 138 24.51 7.36 -5.55
C GLY A 138 23.80 7.65 -4.23
N HIS A 139 22.84 6.82 -3.82
CA HIS A 139 22.02 7.01 -2.63
C HIS A 139 22.15 5.85 -1.65
N ASP A 140 21.85 6.10 -0.37
CA ASP A 140 21.88 5.09 0.70
C ASP A 140 20.47 4.78 1.25
N GLY A 141 20.41 3.78 2.12
CA GLY A 141 19.21 3.43 2.87
C GLY A 141 18.04 2.97 1.99
N PHE A 142 16.82 3.23 2.46
CA PHE A 142 15.60 2.80 1.79
C PHE A 142 15.47 3.37 0.37
N VAL A 143 15.76 4.67 0.20
CA VAL A 143 15.65 5.34 -1.11
C VAL A 143 16.65 4.75 -2.11
N GLY A 144 17.91 4.55 -1.68
CA GLY A 144 18.91 3.89 -2.52
C GLY A 144 18.48 2.48 -2.94
N ARG A 145 18.01 1.66 -1.99
CA ARG A 145 17.54 0.30 -2.28
C ARG A 145 16.32 0.27 -3.18
N PHE A 146 15.37 1.19 -2.98
CA PHE A 146 14.23 1.34 -3.87
C PHE A 146 14.67 1.63 -5.32
N LEU A 147 15.54 2.63 -5.51
CA LEU A 147 16.06 2.99 -6.83
C LEU A 147 16.87 1.84 -7.45
N TYR A 148 17.64 1.12 -6.63
CA TYR A 148 18.41 -0.04 -7.05
C TYR A 148 17.49 -1.15 -7.59
N ARG A 149 16.43 -1.49 -6.85
CA ARG A 149 15.42 -2.47 -7.29
C ARG A 149 14.69 -2.03 -8.56
N ALA A 150 14.32 -0.75 -8.65
CA ALA A 150 13.65 -0.19 -9.81
C ALA A 150 14.55 -0.24 -11.05
N LYS A 151 15.84 0.13 -10.93
CA LYS A 151 16.82 0.04 -12.02
C LYS A 151 17.00 -1.40 -12.53
N ARG A 152 16.90 -2.38 -11.64
CA ARG A 152 17.04 -3.82 -11.95
C ARG A 152 15.72 -4.47 -12.40
N GLY A 153 14.59 -3.76 -12.38
CA GLY A 153 13.30 -4.28 -12.86
C GLY A 153 12.68 -5.37 -12.01
N ILE A 154 13.06 -5.47 -10.73
CA ILE A 154 12.67 -6.55 -9.80
C ILE A 154 11.14 -6.55 -9.48
N ARG A 155 10.36 -5.62 -10.05
CA ARG A 155 8.95 -5.38 -9.66
C ARG A 155 7.91 -5.64 -10.73
N LEU A 156 8.32 -6.04 -11.95
CA LEU A 156 7.47 -5.80 -13.12
C LEU A 156 6.77 -7.00 -13.75
N ILE A 157 6.80 -8.18 -13.13
CA ILE A 157 5.95 -9.39 -13.35
C ILE A 157 6.82 -10.64 -13.12
N GLY A 158 6.35 -11.58 -12.29
CA GLY A 158 6.92 -12.92 -12.15
C GLY A 158 7.12 -13.40 -10.70
N PRO A 159 7.35 -14.71 -10.49
CA PRO A 159 7.74 -15.26 -9.18
C PRO A 159 9.05 -14.62 -8.72
N MET A 160 9.04 -14.05 -7.51
CA MET A 160 10.19 -13.37 -6.90
C MET A 160 11.38 -14.30 -6.62
N ASP A 161 11.16 -15.61 -6.63
CA ASP A 161 12.19 -16.64 -6.42
C ASP A 161 13.20 -16.69 -7.58
N SER A 162 12.88 -16.03 -8.70
CA SER A 162 13.85 -15.75 -9.74
C SER A 162 14.25 -14.29 -9.65
N GLY A 163 15.54 -13.99 -9.50
CA GLY A 163 16.12 -12.65 -9.63
C GLY A 163 15.99 -12.05 -11.05
N ARG A 164 14.90 -12.37 -11.75
CA ARG A 164 14.58 -12.08 -13.15
C ARG A 164 13.19 -11.45 -13.26
N GLY A 165 12.98 -10.34 -12.55
CA GLY A 165 11.96 -9.39 -13.00
C GLY A 165 12.38 -8.84 -14.38
N LEU A 166 11.42 -8.52 -15.25
CA LEU A 166 11.72 -7.87 -16.53
C LEU A 166 12.50 -6.58 -16.26
N ALA A 167 13.75 -6.52 -16.74
CA ALA A 167 14.62 -5.34 -16.61
C ALA A 167 14.11 -4.21 -17.50
N VAL A 168 13.06 -3.52 -17.05
CA VAL A 168 12.42 -2.44 -17.80
C VAL A 168 12.99 -1.05 -17.48
N GLY A 169 14.01 -0.99 -16.63
CA GLY A 169 14.70 0.24 -16.26
C GLY A 169 13.94 1.09 -15.25
N LEU A 170 14.63 2.11 -14.74
CA LEU A 170 14.13 3.01 -13.70
C LEU A 170 12.90 3.80 -14.17
N GLU A 171 12.93 4.34 -15.39
CA GLU A 171 11.86 5.17 -15.94
C GLU A 171 10.54 4.42 -16.04
N LEU A 172 10.55 3.20 -16.60
CA LEU A 172 9.34 2.42 -16.72
C LEU A 172 8.83 1.93 -15.36
N SER A 173 9.73 1.62 -14.42
CA SER A 173 9.35 1.27 -13.04
C SER A 173 8.65 2.43 -12.33
N LEU A 174 9.14 3.66 -12.53
CA LEU A 174 8.51 4.86 -11.98
C LEU A 174 7.17 5.17 -12.66
N ALA A 175 7.11 5.07 -13.99
CA ALA A 175 5.88 5.25 -14.75
C ALA A 175 4.82 4.23 -14.33
N TRP A 176 5.22 2.97 -14.14
CA TRP A 176 4.33 1.93 -13.64
C TRP A 176 3.82 2.26 -12.24
N MET A 177 4.69 2.64 -11.30
CA MET A 177 4.26 3.05 -9.96
C MET A 177 3.25 4.21 -9.97
N VAL A 178 3.41 5.18 -10.88
CA VAL A 178 2.42 6.26 -11.06
C VAL A 178 1.09 5.72 -11.54
N VAL A 179 1.09 4.77 -12.48
CA VAL A 179 -0.13 4.06 -12.93
C VAL A 179 -0.76 3.30 -11.76
N GLU A 180 0.02 2.60 -10.95
CA GLU A 180 -0.48 1.83 -9.81
C GLU A 180 -1.21 2.72 -8.79
N LEU A 181 -0.57 3.83 -8.41
CA LEU A 181 -1.15 4.81 -7.50
C LEU A 181 -2.38 5.50 -8.09
N ALA A 182 -2.37 5.80 -9.39
CA ALA A 182 -3.52 6.38 -10.07
C ALA A 182 -4.71 5.41 -10.06
N LEU A 183 -4.48 4.12 -10.33
CA LEU A 183 -5.51 3.08 -10.27
C LEU A 183 -6.09 2.93 -8.86
N ALA A 184 -5.24 2.86 -7.83
CA ALA A 184 -5.70 2.80 -6.45
C ALA A 184 -6.54 4.02 -6.06
N GLY A 185 -6.11 5.23 -6.47
CA GLY A 185 -6.87 6.47 -6.27
C GLY A 185 -8.21 6.47 -7.01
N LEU A 186 -8.26 5.98 -8.25
CA LEU A 186 -9.50 5.85 -9.04
C LEU A 186 -10.48 4.88 -8.38
N VAL A 187 -10.01 3.73 -7.90
CA VAL A 187 -10.83 2.75 -7.17
C VAL A 187 -11.38 3.36 -5.88
N ALA A 188 -10.54 4.02 -5.08
CA ALA A 188 -10.97 4.68 -3.85
C ALA A 188 -12.05 5.73 -4.12
N HIS A 189 -11.87 6.56 -5.15
CA HIS A 189 -12.85 7.55 -5.57
C HIS A 189 -14.16 6.93 -6.06
N ALA A 190 -14.09 5.83 -6.82
CA ALA A 190 -15.27 5.11 -7.28
C ALA A 190 -16.09 4.53 -6.11
N VAL A 191 -15.42 3.97 -5.10
CA VAL A 191 -16.06 3.48 -3.86
C VAL A 191 -16.74 4.63 -3.12
N ILE A 192 -16.03 5.74 -2.88
CA ILE A 192 -16.58 6.92 -2.19
C ILE A 192 -17.82 7.44 -2.91
N ARG A 193 -17.74 7.61 -4.24
CA ARG A 193 -18.89 8.06 -5.06
C ARG A 193 -20.06 7.08 -5.00
N ARG A 194 -19.81 5.77 -5.00
CA ARG A 194 -20.86 4.76 -4.93
C ARG A 194 -21.61 4.82 -3.59
N VAL A 195 -20.87 4.97 -2.49
CA VAL A 195 -21.46 5.13 -1.15
C VAL A 195 -22.27 6.43 -1.07
N GLU A 196 -21.70 7.55 -1.50
CA GLU A 196 -22.37 8.86 -1.54
C GLU A 196 -23.73 8.78 -2.28
N ARG A 197 -23.75 8.20 -3.48
CA ARG A 197 -24.99 8.04 -4.25
C ARG A 197 -26.05 7.21 -3.53
N ARG A 198 -25.64 6.12 -2.86
CA ARG A 198 -26.56 5.26 -2.11
C ARG A 198 -27.17 5.99 -0.92
N LEU A 199 -26.38 6.81 -0.22
CA LEU A 199 -26.88 7.59 0.91
C LEU A 199 -27.87 8.67 0.48
N THR A 200 -27.59 9.37 -0.62
CA THR A 200 -28.54 10.34 -1.19
C THR A 200 -29.85 9.67 -1.60
N ALA A 201 -29.78 8.47 -2.19
CA ALA A 201 -30.97 7.71 -2.57
C ALA A 201 -31.79 7.28 -1.34
N VAL A 202 -31.13 6.83 -0.26
CA VAL A 202 -31.82 6.45 0.99
C VAL A 202 -32.45 7.67 1.66
N ALA A 203 -31.76 8.81 1.71
CA ALA A 203 -32.30 10.04 2.27
C ALA A 203 -33.50 10.58 1.47
N ALA A 204 -33.47 10.46 0.14
CA ALA A 204 -34.59 10.81 -0.73
C ALA A 204 -35.78 9.84 -0.61
N ALA A 205 -35.54 8.59 -0.19
CA ALA A 205 -36.55 7.55 -0.01
C ALA A 205 -37.17 7.51 1.40
N SER A 206 -36.83 8.47 2.29
CA SER A 206 -37.57 8.71 3.54
C SER A 206 -38.48 9.95 3.43
N PRO A 207 -39.61 9.90 2.69
CA PRO A 207 -40.75 10.75 2.97
C PRO A 207 -41.58 10.05 4.08
N GLY A 208 -41.56 10.58 5.29
CA GLY A 208 -42.24 9.93 6.42
C GLY A 208 -42.19 10.66 7.77
N ASP A 209 -42.09 11.99 7.76
CA ASP A 209 -42.93 12.81 8.65
C ASP A 209 -44.02 13.36 7.73
N GLU A 210 -44.92 12.48 7.30
CA GLU A 210 -46.18 12.91 6.70
C GLU A 210 -46.89 13.74 7.77
N ALA A 211 -47.07 15.01 7.45
CA ALA A 211 -48.26 15.79 7.73
C ALA A 211 -49.05 15.30 8.97
N ALA A 212 -48.83 15.99 10.09
CA ALA A 212 -49.91 16.24 11.03
C ALA A 212 -51.03 16.96 10.26
N GLU A 213 -51.90 16.17 9.62
CA GLU A 213 -53.20 16.59 9.16
C GLU A 213 -53.97 16.95 10.44
N GLU A 214 -53.92 18.22 10.84
CA GLU A 214 -54.92 18.77 11.73
C GLU A 214 -56.28 18.55 11.06
N PRO A 215 -57.20 17.76 11.65
CA PRO A 215 -58.55 17.71 11.13
C PRO A 215 -59.15 19.12 11.28
N PRO A 216 -59.82 19.66 10.25
CA PRO A 216 -60.52 20.93 10.39
C PRO A 216 -61.63 20.75 11.42
N VAL A 217 -61.54 21.47 12.54
CA VAL A 217 -62.65 21.61 13.47
C VAL A 217 -63.74 22.41 12.76
N ALA A 218 -64.75 21.70 12.27
CA ALA A 218 -65.99 22.29 11.79
C ALA A 218 -66.72 22.95 12.97
N THR A 219 -67.19 24.17 12.71
CA THR A 219 -67.98 25.08 13.56
C THR A 219 -69.14 24.43 14.30
#